data_AF-A0A5N6U7N1-F1
#
_entry.id   AF-A0A5N6U7N1-F1
#
_cell.length_a   1.000
_cell.length_b   1.000
_cell.length_c   1.000
_cell.angle_alpha   90.00
_cell.angle_beta   90.00
_cell.angle_gamma   90.00
#
_symmetry.space_group_name_H-M   'P 1'
#
loop_
_entity.id
_entity.type
_entity.pdbx_description
1 polymer ?
#
loop_
_entity_poly.entity_id
_entity_poly.type
_entity_poly.pdbx_seq_one_letter_code
_entity_poly.pdbx_strand_id
1 'polypeptide(L)'
;MAKVLLDYPGSEGTQTDFGLPLLCFAAFDGLENAAQLLIERGGYLHGTDSRYGRNALSWAIFKRNRKVTELLLQTPGLDWDNTDLRGRAPLFISAIANDEKSFKTLRSRGSDVHRPDRFGLTPLFVAVQRGAIGIVRDILENHPLQQEPRDRFGRSLTWWMWATGNTNMRDLVIGYGMQVEDEGQQSKGQTYKHSYLNSIESPCEICTISVDAAGQSMELGSGGRKYRICQICHDFGASNMDFASGRGVSRK
;
A
#
# COMPACT_ATOMS: atom_id res chain seq x y z
N MET A 1 -30.16 2.67 -5.52
CA MET A 1 -29.55 3.98 -5.80
C MET A 1 -28.54 3.92 -6.97
N ALA A 2 -27.53 3.03 -6.95
CA ALA A 2 -26.56 2.88 -8.06
C ALA A 2 -27.20 2.64 -9.44
N LYS A 3 -28.26 1.80 -9.52
CA LYS A 3 -28.99 1.52 -10.75
C LYS A 3 -29.63 2.77 -11.38
N VAL A 4 -30.14 3.68 -10.55
CA VAL A 4 -30.84 4.91 -10.98
C VAL A 4 -29.86 5.97 -11.49
N LEU A 5 -28.66 6.05 -10.91
CA LEU A 5 -27.63 7.00 -11.36
C LEU A 5 -27.03 6.58 -12.71
N LEU A 6 -26.91 5.27 -12.97
CA LEU A 6 -26.36 4.71 -14.21
C LEU A 6 -27.35 4.66 -15.38
N ASP A 7 -28.59 5.11 -15.18
CA ASP A 7 -29.56 5.24 -16.28
C ASP A 7 -29.49 6.64 -16.95
N TYR A 8 -28.65 7.55 -16.43
CA TYR A 8 -28.32 8.82 -17.07
C TYR A 8 -27.02 8.71 -17.90
N PRO A 9 -27.06 8.96 -19.23
CA PRO A 9 -25.86 8.94 -20.05
C PRO A 9 -24.82 9.96 -19.54
N GLY A 10 -23.59 9.49 -19.31
CA GLY A 10 -22.48 10.32 -18.81
C GLY A 10 -22.16 10.21 -17.31
N SER A 11 -22.94 9.44 -16.52
CA SER A 11 -22.65 9.19 -15.10
C SER A 11 -21.59 8.10 -14.85
N GLU A 12 -21.21 7.36 -15.88
CA GLU A 12 -20.30 6.21 -15.82
C GLU A 12 -18.83 6.59 -15.53
N GLY A 13 -18.49 7.87 -15.76
CA GLY A 13 -17.18 8.46 -15.48
C GLY A 13 -17.19 9.52 -14.39
N THR A 14 -18.32 9.75 -13.71
CA THR A 14 -18.38 10.83 -12.72
C THR A 14 -17.55 10.47 -11.49
N GLN A 15 -16.82 11.47 -11.00
CA GLN A 15 -16.24 11.42 -9.68
C GLN A 15 -17.34 11.80 -8.68
N THR A 16 -17.33 11.21 -7.49
CA THR A 16 -18.07 11.80 -6.37
C THR A 16 -17.52 13.20 -6.08
N ASP A 17 -18.23 14.00 -5.28
CA ASP A 17 -17.78 15.35 -4.86
C ASP A 17 -16.39 15.35 -4.19
N PHE A 18 -15.87 14.18 -3.81
CA PHE A 18 -14.54 13.98 -3.25
C PHE A 18 -13.46 13.61 -4.28
N GLY A 19 -13.76 13.65 -5.59
CA GLY A 19 -12.82 13.27 -6.65
C GLY A 19 -12.57 11.75 -6.70
N LEU A 20 -13.50 10.94 -6.21
CA LEU A 20 -13.41 9.47 -6.20
C LEU A 20 -14.27 8.91 -7.34
N PRO A 21 -13.70 8.22 -8.34
CA PRO A 21 -14.48 7.55 -9.38
C PRO A 21 -15.49 6.56 -8.78
N LEU A 22 -16.69 6.43 -9.36
CA LEU A 22 -17.75 5.55 -8.86
C LEU A 22 -17.28 4.11 -8.59
N LEU A 23 -16.46 3.54 -9.48
CA LEU A 23 -15.92 2.20 -9.32
C LEU A 23 -14.95 2.10 -8.12
N CYS A 24 -14.18 3.16 -7.84
CA CYS A 24 -13.33 3.21 -6.65
C CYS A 24 -14.16 3.25 -5.36
N PHE A 25 -15.28 3.98 -5.36
CA PHE A 25 -16.21 4.00 -4.22
C PHE A 25 -16.84 2.62 -3.99
N ALA A 26 -17.36 1.97 -5.04
CA ALA A 26 -17.91 0.63 -4.94
C ALA A 26 -16.88 -0.39 -4.43
N ALA A 27 -15.63 -0.27 -4.90
CA ALA A 27 -14.54 -1.11 -4.43
C ALA A 27 -14.11 -0.85 -2.99
N PHE A 28 -14.13 0.40 -2.53
CA PHE A 28 -13.85 0.76 -1.15
C PHE A 28 -14.89 0.21 -0.17
N ASP A 29 -16.18 0.35 -0.51
CA ASP A 29 -17.30 -0.05 0.36
C ASP A 29 -17.71 -1.52 0.17
N GLY A 30 -17.15 -2.21 -0.83
CA GLY A 30 -17.38 -3.64 -1.08
C GLY A 30 -18.71 -3.92 -1.76
N LEU A 31 -19.26 -2.96 -2.50
CA LEU A 31 -20.54 -3.04 -3.18
C LEU A 31 -20.44 -3.88 -4.46
N GLU A 32 -20.36 -5.20 -4.32
CA GLU A 32 -20.24 -6.19 -5.40
C GLU A 32 -21.20 -5.94 -6.57
N ASN A 33 -22.51 -5.86 -6.27
CA ASN A 33 -23.53 -5.64 -7.31
C ASN A 33 -23.39 -4.29 -8.03
N ALA A 34 -22.92 -3.26 -7.32
CA ALA A 34 -22.70 -1.95 -7.92
C ALA A 34 -21.44 -1.96 -8.81
N ALA A 35 -20.35 -2.59 -8.34
CA ALA A 35 -19.14 -2.76 -9.12
C ALA A 35 -19.40 -3.58 -10.40
N GLN A 36 -20.15 -4.69 -10.29
CA GLN A 36 -20.56 -5.51 -11.42
C GLN A 36 -21.32 -4.69 -12.46
N LEU A 37 -22.37 -3.97 -12.02
CA LEU A 37 -23.18 -3.16 -12.91
C LEU A 37 -22.36 -2.04 -13.59
N LEU A 38 -21.44 -1.42 -12.86
CA LEU A 38 -20.54 -0.40 -13.41
C LEU A 38 -19.63 -0.97 -14.51
N ILE A 39 -19.08 -2.16 -14.30
CA ILE A 39 -18.22 -2.83 -15.28
C ILE A 39 -19.03 -3.23 -16.52
N GLU A 40 -20.21 -3.84 -16.33
CA GLU A 40 -21.08 -4.30 -17.43
C GLU A 40 -21.55 -3.16 -18.34
N ARG A 41 -21.74 -1.96 -17.79
CA ARG A 41 -22.15 -0.78 -18.56
C ARG A 41 -20.98 -0.01 -19.19
N GLY A 42 -19.76 -0.55 -19.15
CA GLY A 42 -18.61 0.12 -19.75
C GLY A 42 -18.07 1.28 -18.91
N GLY A 43 -18.29 1.25 -17.59
CA GLY A 43 -17.77 2.24 -16.66
C GLY A 43 -16.26 2.40 -16.74
N TYR A 44 -15.79 3.60 -16.40
CA TYR A 44 -14.38 3.94 -16.55
C TYR A 44 -13.49 3.16 -15.56
N LEU A 45 -12.80 2.13 -16.06
CA LEU A 45 -11.99 1.20 -15.27
C LEU A 45 -10.69 1.80 -14.73
N HIS A 46 -10.13 2.79 -15.44
CA HIS A 46 -8.82 3.38 -15.14
C HIS A 46 -8.92 4.62 -14.25
N GLY A 47 -10.06 4.84 -13.61
CA GLY A 47 -10.24 5.91 -12.64
C GLY A 47 -9.39 5.69 -11.40
N THR A 48 -8.70 6.75 -10.96
CA THR A 48 -7.95 6.80 -9.71
C THR A 48 -8.49 7.90 -8.79
N ASP A 49 -8.44 7.69 -7.48
CA ASP A 49 -8.85 8.72 -6.52
C ASP A 49 -7.87 9.91 -6.48
N SER A 50 -8.38 11.10 -6.19
CA SER A 50 -7.56 12.34 -6.15
C SER A 50 -6.53 12.38 -5.02
N ARG A 51 -6.78 11.68 -3.91
CA ARG A 51 -5.99 11.78 -2.66
C ARG A 51 -4.77 10.89 -2.65
N TYR A 52 -4.89 9.65 -3.10
CA TYR A 52 -3.82 8.66 -3.11
C TYR A 52 -3.47 8.20 -4.53
N GLY A 53 -4.34 8.42 -5.52
CA GLY A 53 -4.17 7.91 -6.88
C GLY A 53 -4.36 6.40 -6.96
N ARG A 54 -5.13 5.81 -6.04
CA ARG A 54 -5.46 4.40 -6.06
C ARG A 54 -6.62 4.16 -7.02
N ASN A 55 -6.49 3.13 -7.83
CA ASN A 55 -7.60 2.60 -8.63
C ASN A 55 -8.55 1.76 -7.78
N ALA A 56 -9.63 1.27 -8.40
CA ALA A 56 -10.62 0.43 -7.75
C ALA A 56 -10.01 -0.85 -7.15
N LEU A 57 -9.09 -1.51 -7.87
CA LEU A 57 -8.45 -2.75 -7.40
C LEU A 57 -7.65 -2.51 -6.11
N SER A 58 -6.87 -1.43 -6.06
CA SER A 58 -6.10 -1.05 -4.88
C SER A 58 -6.99 -0.78 -3.67
N TRP A 59 -8.15 -0.15 -3.86
CA TRP A 59 -9.13 0.06 -2.80
C TRP A 59 -9.78 -1.25 -2.33
N ALA A 60 -10.17 -2.12 -3.26
CA ALA A 60 -10.75 -3.43 -2.93
C ALA A 60 -9.78 -4.28 -2.10
N ILE A 61 -8.49 -4.32 -2.48
CA ILE A 61 -7.45 -5.02 -1.74
C ILE A 61 -7.21 -4.38 -0.37
N PHE A 62 -7.05 -3.06 -0.32
CA PHE A 62 -6.80 -2.34 0.93
C PHE A 62 -7.91 -2.56 1.96
N LYS A 63 -9.16 -2.63 1.49
CA LYS A 63 -10.36 -2.89 2.32
C LYS A 63 -10.67 -4.37 2.49
N ARG A 64 -9.87 -5.26 1.87
CA ARG A 64 -10.02 -6.73 1.90
C ARG A 64 -11.37 -7.22 1.36
N ASN A 65 -11.94 -6.47 0.39
CA ASN A 65 -13.20 -6.77 -0.27
C ASN A 65 -13.02 -7.85 -1.35
N ARG A 66 -12.80 -9.09 -0.90
CA ARG A 66 -12.40 -10.24 -1.74
C ARG A 66 -13.21 -10.42 -3.01
N LYS A 67 -14.54 -10.34 -2.92
CA LYS A 67 -15.42 -10.53 -4.08
C LYS A 67 -15.22 -9.45 -5.14
N VAL A 68 -15.08 -8.20 -4.72
CA VAL A 68 -14.82 -7.09 -5.65
C VAL A 68 -13.41 -7.20 -6.22
N THR A 69 -12.41 -7.62 -5.42
CA THR A 69 -11.06 -7.89 -5.91
C THR A 69 -11.06 -8.98 -6.98
N GLU A 70 -11.75 -10.09 -6.76
CA GLU A 70 -11.86 -11.19 -7.72
C GLU A 70 -12.57 -10.76 -9.00
N LEU A 71 -13.68 -10.02 -8.88
CA LEU A 71 -14.38 -9.42 -10.01
C LEU A 71 -13.45 -8.53 -10.84
N LEU A 72 -12.79 -7.57 -10.19
CA LEU A 72 -11.89 -6.63 -10.87
C LEU A 72 -10.73 -7.34 -11.58
N LEU A 73 -10.13 -8.36 -10.96
CA LEU A 73 -9.04 -9.14 -11.56
C LEU A 73 -9.49 -10.01 -12.75
N GLN A 74 -10.78 -10.26 -12.89
CA GLN A 74 -11.38 -10.96 -14.03
C GLN A 74 -11.86 -9.99 -15.13
N THR A 75 -11.98 -8.70 -14.84
CA THR A 75 -12.44 -7.68 -15.79
C THR A 75 -11.39 -7.44 -16.90
N PRO A 76 -11.73 -7.69 -18.17
CA PRO A 76 -10.86 -7.39 -19.30
C PRO A 76 -10.57 -5.88 -19.40
N GLY A 77 -9.33 -5.54 -19.75
CA GLY A 77 -8.92 -4.15 -19.93
C GLY A 77 -8.61 -3.39 -18.63
N LEU A 78 -8.82 -3.97 -17.44
CA LEU A 78 -8.38 -3.34 -16.20
C LEU A 78 -6.84 -3.33 -16.10
N ASP A 79 -6.25 -2.17 -15.84
CA ASP A 79 -4.84 -2.06 -15.44
C ASP A 79 -4.67 -2.50 -13.98
N TRP A 80 -4.37 -3.79 -13.80
CA TRP A 80 -4.24 -4.43 -12.48
C TRP A 80 -2.89 -4.19 -11.80
N ASP A 81 -1.90 -3.59 -12.47
CA ASP A 81 -0.57 -3.29 -11.90
C ASP A 81 -0.32 -1.78 -11.71
N ASN A 82 -1.39 -0.99 -11.80
CA ASN A 82 -1.34 0.46 -11.67
C ASN A 82 -0.82 0.90 -10.29
N THR A 83 0.19 1.76 -10.28
CA THR A 83 0.77 2.27 -9.03
C THR A 83 0.07 3.55 -8.53
N ASP A 84 -0.12 3.65 -7.22
CA ASP A 84 -0.61 4.88 -6.59
C ASP A 84 0.41 6.05 -6.67
N LEU A 85 0.06 7.22 -6.12
CA LEU A 85 0.92 8.42 -6.15
C LEU A 85 2.22 8.28 -5.34
N ARG A 86 2.37 7.20 -4.57
CA ARG A 86 3.61 6.79 -3.88
C ARG A 86 4.36 5.70 -4.63
N GLY A 87 3.92 5.32 -5.82
CA GLY A 87 4.52 4.22 -6.58
C GLY A 87 4.16 2.85 -6.03
N ARG A 88 3.12 2.73 -5.19
CA ARG A 88 2.73 1.45 -4.59
C ARG A 88 1.84 0.69 -5.56
N ALA A 89 2.34 -0.43 -6.06
CA ALA A 89 1.56 -1.35 -6.88
C ALA A 89 0.51 -2.11 -6.04
N PRO A 90 -0.54 -2.69 -6.64
CA PRO A 90 -1.57 -3.41 -5.90
C PRO A 90 -1.00 -4.60 -5.09
N LEU A 91 0.10 -5.22 -5.57
CA LEU A 91 0.83 -6.25 -4.82
C LEU A 91 1.39 -5.69 -3.49
N PHE A 92 1.99 -4.50 -3.52
CA PHE A 92 2.44 -3.80 -2.31
C PHE A 92 1.27 -3.51 -1.36
N ILE A 93 0.13 -3.08 -1.89
CA ILE A 93 -1.08 -2.82 -1.09
C ILE A 93 -1.60 -4.10 -0.42
N SER A 94 -1.51 -5.26 -1.08
CA SER A 94 -1.89 -6.55 -0.46
C SER A 94 -1.00 -6.92 0.72
N ALA A 95 0.28 -6.53 0.71
CA ALA A 95 1.18 -6.66 1.87
C ALA A 95 0.77 -5.73 3.02
N ILE A 96 0.38 -4.47 2.72
CA ILE A 96 -0.18 -3.55 3.75
C ILE A 96 -1.42 -4.16 4.41
N ALA A 97 -2.34 -4.71 3.60
CA ALA A 97 -3.62 -5.25 4.05
C ALA A 97 -3.53 -6.66 4.66
N ASN A 98 -2.35 -7.29 4.63
CA ASN A 98 -2.14 -8.70 4.95
C ASN A 98 -3.16 -9.62 4.22
N ASP A 99 -3.33 -9.39 2.92
CA ASP A 99 -4.23 -10.17 2.05
C ASP A 99 -3.44 -11.16 1.19
N GLU A 100 -3.09 -12.31 1.78
CA GLU A 100 -2.31 -13.37 1.13
C GLU A 100 -2.92 -13.88 -0.18
N LYS A 101 -4.25 -13.92 -0.29
CA LYS A 101 -4.93 -14.44 -1.49
C LYS A 101 -4.69 -13.51 -2.66
N SER A 102 -4.91 -12.20 -2.45
CA SER A 102 -4.64 -11.18 -3.46
C SER A 102 -3.15 -11.11 -3.79
N PHE A 103 -2.27 -11.23 -2.79
CA PHE A 103 -0.82 -11.26 -2.98
C PHE A 103 -0.40 -12.37 -3.95
N LYS A 104 -0.78 -13.62 -3.66
CA LYS A 104 -0.47 -14.79 -4.50
C LYS A 104 -1.04 -14.65 -5.91
N THR A 105 -2.25 -14.12 -6.01
CA THR A 105 -2.96 -13.94 -7.29
C THR A 105 -2.32 -12.87 -8.18
N LEU A 106 -1.78 -11.80 -7.59
CA LEU A 106 -1.07 -10.75 -8.31
C LEU A 106 0.34 -11.22 -8.70
N ARG A 107 1.04 -11.92 -7.80
CA ARG A 107 2.33 -12.55 -8.09
C ARG A 107 2.21 -13.55 -9.25
N SER A 108 1.19 -14.42 -9.27
CA SER A 108 1.00 -15.37 -10.36
C SER A 108 0.65 -14.72 -11.71
N ARG A 109 0.14 -13.48 -11.70
CA ARG A 109 -0.05 -12.66 -12.90
C ARG A 109 1.21 -11.92 -13.34
N GLY A 110 2.33 -12.05 -12.62
CA GLY A 110 3.62 -11.47 -12.98
C GLY A 110 3.93 -10.12 -12.32
N SER A 111 3.22 -9.73 -11.25
CA SER A 111 3.64 -8.56 -10.46
C SER A 111 5.04 -8.77 -9.89
N ASP A 112 5.86 -7.73 -9.98
CA ASP A 112 7.20 -7.71 -9.39
C ASP A 112 7.12 -7.64 -7.85
N VAL A 113 7.50 -8.73 -7.18
CA VAL A 113 7.48 -8.86 -5.72
C VAL A 113 8.53 -8.02 -4.99
N HIS A 114 9.51 -7.48 -5.72
CA HIS A 114 10.57 -6.63 -5.18
C HIS A 114 10.42 -5.17 -5.59
N ARG A 115 9.39 -4.81 -6.37
CA ARG A 115 9.16 -3.43 -6.79
C ARG A 115 9.07 -2.50 -5.57
N PRO A 116 9.99 -1.53 -5.42
CA PRO A 116 9.93 -0.58 -4.34
C PRO A 116 8.90 0.51 -4.62
N ASP A 117 8.32 1.07 -3.57
CA ASP A 117 7.63 2.35 -3.63
C ASP A 117 8.63 3.52 -3.75
N ARG A 118 8.14 4.76 -3.86
CA ARG A 118 8.99 5.96 -4.00
C ARG A 118 9.94 6.19 -2.83
N PHE A 119 9.74 5.54 -1.70
CA PHE A 119 10.56 5.64 -0.49
C PHE A 119 11.45 4.40 -0.30
N GLY A 120 11.56 3.52 -1.31
CA GLY A 120 12.42 2.35 -1.26
C GLY A 120 11.86 1.20 -0.42
N LEU A 121 10.58 1.27 0.01
CA LEU A 121 9.95 0.15 0.68
C LEU A 121 9.48 -0.86 -0.36
N THR A 122 9.84 -2.13 -0.16
CA THR A 122 9.36 -3.26 -0.95
C THR A 122 8.18 -3.94 -0.23
N PRO A 123 7.41 -4.81 -0.92
CA PRO A 123 6.37 -5.61 -0.26
C PRO A 123 6.87 -6.40 0.94
N LEU A 124 8.13 -6.87 0.92
CA LEU A 124 8.74 -7.58 2.04
C LEU A 124 8.88 -6.70 3.29
N PHE A 125 9.33 -5.44 3.14
CA PHE A 125 9.43 -4.51 4.26
C PHE A 125 8.10 -4.34 4.99
N VAL A 126 7.04 -4.07 4.22
CA VAL A 126 5.72 -3.84 4.81
C VAL A 126 5.14 -5.12 5.40
N ALA A 127 5.35 -6.27 4.76
CA ALA A 127 4.91 -7.55 5.31
C ALA A 127 5.57 -7.84 6.68
N VAL A 128 6.87 -7.56 6.82
CA VAL A 128 7.59 -7.67 8.10
C VAL A 128 7.07 -6.65 9.13
N GLN A 129 6.87 -5.38 8.74
CA GLN A 129 6.30 -4.34 9.60
C GLN A 129 4.89 -4.70 10.12
N ARG A 130 4.12 -5.46 9.34
CA ARG A 130 2.73 -5.84 9.66
C ARG A 130 2.58 -7.21 10.31
N GLY A 131 3.65 -7.98 10.43
CA GLY A 131 3.54 -9.34 10.97
C GLY A 131 2.90 -10.33 9.98
N ALA A 132 2.92 -10.05 8.67
CA ALA A 132 2.27 -10.83 7.62
C ALA A 132 3.07 -12.09 7.25
N ILE A 133 3.09 -13.09 8.14
CA ILE A 133 3.95 -14.29 8.03
C ILE A 133 3.74 -15.03 6.69
N GLY A 134 2.49 -15.20 6.25
CA GLY A 134 2.21 -15.92 5.01
C GLY A 134 2.75 -15.23 3.77
N ILE A 135 2.73 -13.88 3.74
CA ILE A 135 3.32 -13.10 2.65
C ILE A 135 4.85 -13.15 2.70
N VAL A 136 5.45 -13.04 3.89
CA VAL A 136 6.92 -13.16 4.04
C VAL A 136 7.40 -14.53 3.55
N ARG A 137 6.73 -15.62 3.96
CA ARG A 137 7.02 -16.97 3.47
C ARG A 137 6.90 -17.07 1.96
N ASP A 138 5.78 -16.59 1.40
CA ASP A 138 5.54 -16.64 -0.05
C ASP A 138 6.63 -15.90 -0.84
N ILE A 139 7.08 -14.73 -0.35
CA ILE A 139 8.19 -14.00 -0.96
C ILE A 139 9.49 -14.80 -0.89
N LEU A 140 9.88 -15.27 0.31
CA LEU A 140 11.18 -15.92 0.50
C LEU A 140 11.27 -17.32 -0.14
N GLU A 141 10.17 -18.04 -0.23
CA GLU A 141 10.09 -19.34 -0.91
C GLU A 141 10.26 -19.22 -2.42
N ASN A 142 9.65 -18.20 -3.03
CA ASN A 142 9.65 -18.04 -4.49
C ASN A 142 10.79 -17.14 -4.98
N HIS A 143 11.27 -16.23 -4.12
CA HIS A 143 12.27 -15.20 -4.44
C HIS A 143 13.19 -14.96 -3.23
N PRO A 144 14.10 -15.90 -2.93
CA PRO A 144 14.97 -15.81 -1.75
C PRO A 144 15.92 -14.62 -1.87
N LEU A 145 16.12 -13.93 -0.74
CA LEU A 145 17.10 -12.85 -0.60
C LEU A 145 18.23 -13.31 0.31
N GLN A 146 19.46 -13.17 -0.16
CA GLN A 146 20.65 -13.57 0.61
C GLN A 146 21.03 -12.55 1.68
N GLN A 147 20.80 -11.26 1.42
CA GLN A 147 21.10 -10.17 2.33
C GLN A 147 19.84 -9.39 2.66
N GLU A 148 19.77 -8.82 3.85
CA GLU A 148 18.67 -7.95 4.22
C GLU A 148 18.64 -6.69 3.34
N PRO A 149 17.50 -6.36 2.72
CA PRO A 149 17.36 -5.11 2.00
C PRO A 149 17.36 -3.92 2.98
N ARG A 150 17.72 -2.75 2.46
CA ARG A 150 17.61 -1.46 3.16
C ARG A 150 16.63 -0.55 2.43
N ASP A 151 15.84 0.20 3.19
CA ASP A 151 14.97 1.23 2.61
C ASP A 151 15.77 2.48 2.21
N ARG A 152 15.11 3.50 1.65
CA ARG A 152 15.77 4.76 1.24
C ARG A 152 16.54 5.42 2.39
N PHE A 153 16.11 5.21 3.63
CA PHE A 153 16.68 5.83 4.82
C PHE A 153 17.75 4.94 5.49
N GLY A 154 18.16 3.84 4.83
CA GLY A 154 19.19 2.92 5.32
C GLY A 154 18.70 1.93 6.37
N ARG A 155 17.40 1.90 6.69
CA ARG A 155 16.84 1.00 7.71
C ARG A 155 16.74 -0.41 7.16
N SER A 156 17.33 -1.36 7.88
CA SER A 156 17.29 -2.79 7.55
C SER A 156 15.94 -3.43 7.86
N LEU A 157 15.70 -4.65 7.37
CA LEU A 157 14.54 -5.45 7.80
C LEU A 157 14.58 -5.72 9.31
N THR A 158 15.77 -6.02 9.84
CA THR A 158 15.98 -6.27 11.27
C THR A 158 15.57 -5.05 12.09
N TRP A 159 15.96 -3.85 11.67
CA TRP A 159 15.52 -2.60 12.29
C TRP A 159 13.99 -2.50 12.36
N TRP A 160 13.29 -2.79 11.27
CA TRP A 160 11.82 -2.75 11.22
C TRP A 160 11.15 -3.76 12.14
N MET A 161 11.70 -4.98 12.27
CA MET A 161 11.18 -6.00 13.19
C MET A 161 11.20 -5.53 14.64
N TRP A 162 12.28 -4.88 15.06
CA TRP A 162 12.39 -4.29 16.39
C TRP A 162 11.46 -3.09 16.58
N ALA A 163 11.44 -2.19 15.60
CA ALA A 163 10.62 -0.99 15.63
C ALA A 163 9.13 -1.32 15.79
N THR A 164 8.61 -2.30 15.04
CA THR A 164 7.19 -2.68 15.09
C THR A 164 6.86 -3.74 16.14
N GLY A 165 7.86 -4.35 16.76
CA GLY A 165 7.70 -5.45 17.73
C GLY A 165 7.44 -6.82 17.09
N ASN A 166 7.57 -6.96 15.77
CA ASN A 166 7.46 -8.24 15.05
C ASN A 166 8.80 -8.99 15.05
N THR A 167 9.42 -9.14 16.22
CA THR A 167 10.75 -9.75 16.38
C THR A 167 10.78 -11.23 15.98
N ASN A 168 9.63 -11.92 16.05
CA ASN A 168 9.45 -13.29 15.57
C ASN A 168 9.71 -13.47 14.06
N MET A 169 9.66 -12.39 13.28
CA MET A 169 10.00 -12.43 11.86
C MET A 169 11.49 -12.64 11.62
N ARG A 170 12.34 -12.35 12.62
CA ARG A 170 13.79 -12.52 12.50
C ARG A 170 14.16 -13.98 12.29
N ASP A 171 13.63 -14.86 13.14
CA ASP A 171 13.87 -16.30 13.03
C ASP A 171 13.32 -16.86 11.72
N LEU A 172 12.19 -16.30 11.24
CA LEU A 172 11.61 -16.68 9.96
C LEU A 172 12.56 -16.35 8.81
N VAL A 173 13.04 -15.11 8.69
CA VAL A 173 13.92 -14.72 7.57
C VAL A 173 15.27 -15.46 7.61
N ILE A 174 15.82 -15.68 8.81
CA ILE A 174 17.05 -16.48 9.01
C ILE A 174 16.81 -17.93 8.58
N GLY A 175 15.65 -18.50 8.89
CA GLY A 175 15.28 -19.86 8.50
C GLY A 175 15.25 -20.08 6.98
N TYR A 176 15.03 -19.03 6.19
CA TYR A 176 15.14 -19.05 4.72
C TYR A 176 16.54 -18.67 4.20
N GLY A 177 17.54 -18.56 5.09
CA GLY A 177 18.93 -18.31 4.73
C GLY A 177 19.30 -16.83 4.52
N MET A 178 18.44 -15.89 4.92
CA MET A 178 18.77 -14.47 4.87
C MET A 178 19.82 -14.12 5.93
N GLN A 179 20.92 -13.52 5.49
CA GLN A 179 21.89 -12.92 6.40
C GLN A 179 21.32 -11.61 6.96
N VAL A 180 21.19 -11.56 8.28
CA VAL A 180 20.74 -10.37 9.01
C VAL A 180 21.88 -9.83 9.85
N GLU A 181 22.01 -8.52 9.93
CA GLU A 181 23.00 -7.90 10.79
C GLU A 181 22.54 -7.97 12.25
N ASP A 182 23.48 -8.23 13.16
CA ASP A 182 23.27 -7.98 14.58
C ASP A 182 23.33 -6.48 14.81
N GLU A 183 22.22 -5.78 14.51
CA GLU A 183 22.04 -4.40 14.96
C GLU A 183 21.84 -4.42 16.48
N GLY A 184 22.95 -4.54 17.21
CA GLY A 184 22.99 -4.50 18.66
C GLY A 184 22.43 -3.17 19.16
N GLN A 185 21.21 -3.19 19.70
CA GLN A 185 20.65 -2.26 20.70
C GLN A 185 20.91 -0.73 20.52
N GLN A 186 21.30 -0.23 19.34
CA GLN A 186 21.70 1.18 19.17
C GLN A 186 20.67 2.06 18.45
N SER A 187 19.54 1.53 18.00
CA SER A 187 18.37 2.39 17.76
C SER A 187 17.69 2.63 19.10
N LYS A 188 18.00 3.76 19.74
CA LYS A 188 17.35 4.31 20.95
C LYS A 188 15.97 3.69 21.20
N GLY A 189 15.89 2.85 22.24
CA GLY A 189 14.75 1.99 22.54
C GLY A 189 13.42 2.73 22.67
N GLN A 190 12.68 2.79 21.57
CA GLN A 190 11.24 2.89 21.59
C GLN A 190 10.70 1.79 20.68
N THR A 191 10.25 0.69 21.28
CA THR A 191 9.28 -0.18 20.63
C THR A 191 8.08 0.70 20.33
N TYR A 192 7.77 0.95 19.06
CA TYR A 192 6.62 1.79 18.71
C TYR A 192 5.37 0.99 19.02
N LYS A 193 4.79 1.24 20.21
CA LYS A 193 3.54 0.62 20.63
C LYS A 193 2.44 1.08 19.69
N HIS A 194 2.17 0.26 18.69
CA HIS A 194 1.01 0.42 17.83
C HIS A 194 -0.22 0.23 18.70
N SER A 195 -1.04 1.27 18.84
CA SER A 195 -2.45 1.02 19.13
C SER A 195 -3.01 0.37 17.88
N TYR A 196 -3.28 -0.94 17.94
CA TYR A 196 -4.05 -1.66 16.93
C TYR A 196 -5.51 -1.19 17.02
N LEU A 197 -5.74 0.10 16.85
CA LEU A 197 -7.07 0.61 16.60
C LEU A 197 -7.36 0.25 15.15
N ASN A 198 -8.39 -0.56 14.98
CA ASN A 198 -8.96 -1.00 13.70
C ASN A 198 -9.38 0.15 12.75
N SER A 199 -9.01 1.39 13.06
CA SER A 199 -9.14 2.58 12.24
C SER A 199 -7.77 2.95 11.67
N ILE A 200 -7.43 2.43 10.48
CA ILE A 200 -6.34 2.97 9.63
C ILE A 200 -6.82 4.31 9.06
N GLU A 201 -7.14 5.27 9.92
CA GLU A 201 -7.70 6.55 9.47
C GLU A 201 -6.60 7.47 8.95
N SER A 202 -5.32 7.19 9.25
CA SER A 202 -4.21 8.10 8.95
C SER A 202 -2.82 7.41 9.01
N PRO A 203 -2.42 6.63 8.01
CA PRO A 203 -1.06 6.08 7.96
C PRO A 203 -0.02 7.16 7.62
N CYS A 204 1.22 6.95 8.05
CA CYS A 204 2.39 7.66 7.55
C CYS A 204 2.52 7.41 6.04
N GLU A 205 2.62 8.48 5.27
CA GLU A 205 2.75 8.43 3.81
C GLU A 205 4.04 7.74 3.37
N ILE A 206 5.07 7.70 4.22
CA ILE A 206 6.37 7.06 3.97
C ILE A 206 6.35 5.61 4.43
N CYS A 207 6.31 5.37 5.75
CA CYS A 207 6.46 4.01 6.30
C CYS A 207 5.17 3.20 6.41
N THR A 208 4.02 3.73 5.97
CA THR A 208 2.71 3.07 6.03
C THR A 208 2.15 2.77 7.43
N ILE A 209 2.95 2.89 8.49
CA ILE A 209 2.54 2.71 9.87
C ILE A 209 1.49 3.75 10.26
N SER A 210 0.45 3.31 10.99
CA SER A 210 -0.56 4.22 11.55
C SER A 210 0.10 5.19 12.53
N VAL A 211 -0.10 6.49 12.31
CA VAL A 211 0.24 7.51 13.31
C VAL A 211 -0.97 7.72 14.20
N ASP A 212 -0.75 7.68 15.51
CA ASP A 212 -1.81 7.87 16.49
C ASP A 212 -2.34 9.31 16.47
N ALA A 213 -3.60 9.47 16.88
CA ALA A 213 -4.22 10.78 17.08
C ALA A 213 -3.56 11.58 18.23
N ALA A 214 -2.64 10.98 18.97
CA ALA A 214 -1.93 11.57 20.11
C ALA A 214 -0.83 12.59 19.72
N GLY A 215 -0.67 12.88 18.42
CA GLY A 215 0.06 14.07 17.98
C GLY A 215 1.53 13.86 17.57
N GLN A 216 1.96 12.64 17.28
CA GLN A 216 3.31 12.36 16.76
C GLN A 216 3.40 12.35 15.22
N SER A 217 2.39 12.91 14.55
CA SER A 217 2.39 13.08 13.09
C SER A 217 2.74 14.51 12.71
N MET A 218 3.61 14.67 11.72
CA MET A 218 3.93 15.95 11.11
C MET A 218 3.32 16.06 9.72
N GLU A 219 2.94 17.28 9.34
CA GLU A 219 2.53 17.59 7.98
C GLU A 219 3.68 18.21 7.20
N LEU A 220 4.04 17.56 6.10
CA LEU A 220 4.96 18.07 5.10
C LEU A 220 4.18 18.51 3.86
N GLY A 221 4.75 19.42 3.08
CA GLY A 221 4.19 19.96 1.84
C GLY A 221 4.02 21.47 1.88
N SER A 222 4.07 22.08 0.70
CA SER A 222 3.79 23.50 0.47
C SER A 222 2.65 23.63 -0.54
N GLY A 223 1.65 24.46 -0.25
CA GLY A 223 0.48 24.67 -1.12
C GLY A 223 -0.73 23.78 -0.77
N GLY A 224 -1.48 23.35 -1.79
CA GLY A 224 -2.78 22.68 -1.61
C GLY A 224 -2.74 21.20 -1.18
N ARG A 225 -1.57 20.56 -1.13
CA ARG A 225 -1.43 19.16 -0.74
C ARG A 225 -0.47 18.99 0.43
N LYS A 226 -0.98 18.39 1.49
CA LYS A 226 -0.23 18.06 2.70
C LYS A 226 -0.03 16.55 2.81
N TYR A 227 1.10 16.16 3.37
CA TYR A 227 1.56 14.79 3.52
C TYR A 227 1.81 14.51 4.99
N ARG A 228 1.17 13.46 5.51
CA ARG A 228 1.34 13.08 6.90
C ARG A 228 2.50 12.12 7.05
N ILE A 229 3.48 12.44 7.89
CA ILE A 229 4.58 11.52 8.23
C ILE A 229 4.68 11.33 9.74
N CYS A 230 5.24 10.21 10.17
CA CYS A 230 5.56 9.98 11.58
C CYS A 230 6.88 10.65 11.98
N GLN A 231 7.04 10.93 13.28
CA GLN A 231 8.29 11.46 13.85
C GLN A 231 9.52 10.66 13.44
N ILE A 232 9.40 9.33 13.40
CA ILE A 232 10.49 8.43 13.00
C ILE A 232 11.00 8.76 11.59
N CYS A 233 10.10 8.88 10.61
CA CYS A 233 10.54 9.13 9.24
C CYS A 233 11.23 10.49 9.13
N HIS A 234 10.76 11.49 9.87
CA HIS A 234 11.41 12.79 9.95
C HIS A 234 12.77 12.75 10.63
N ASP A 235 12.92 12.01 11.73
CA ASP A 235 14.20 11.86 12.44
C ASP A 235 15.25 11.15 11.57
N PHE A 236 14.80 10.29 10.66
CA PHE A 236 15.63 9.68 9.61
C PHE A 236 15.85 10.59 8.39
N GLY A 237 15.41 11.85 8.44
CA GLY A 237 15.68 12.87 7.43
C GLY A 237 14.62 13.07 6.36
N ALA A 238 13.42 12.48 6.51
CA ALA A 238 12.33 12.72 5.56
C ALA A 238 11.92 14.19 5.53
N SER A 239 11.76 14.73 4.31
CA SER A 239 11.51 16.15 4.10
C SER A 239 10.52 16.40 2.95
N ASN A 240 10.17 17.67 2.71
CA ASN A 240 9.33 18.08 1.58
C ASN A 240 9.87 17.62 0.22
N MET A 241 11.20 17.48 0.09
CA MET A 241 11.85 17.07 -1.15
C MET A 241 11.47 15.64 -1.56
N ASP A 242 11.21 14.76 -0.59
CA ASP A 242 10.80 13.38 -0.84
C ASP A 242 9.43 13.29 -1.54
N PHE A 243 8.63 14.36 -1.47
CA PHE A 243 7.33 14.45 -2.12
C PHE A 243 7.31 15.32 -3.38
N ALA A 244 8.38 16.10 -3.62
CA ALA A 244 8.42 17.13 -4.67
C ALA A 244 8.63 16.57 -6.09
N SER A 245 9.04 15.31 -6.25
CA SER A 245 9.43 14.68 -7.52
C SER A 245 8.27 14.32 -8.47
N GLY A 246 7.09 14.94 -8.31
CA GLY A 246 5.92 14.74 -9.17
C GLY A 246 5.81 15.66 -10.39
N ARG A 247 6.72 16.63 -10.60
CA ARG A 247 6.70 17.46 -11.82
C ARG A 247 7.45 16.76 -12.96
N GLY A 248 6.70 15.97 -13.72
CA GLY A 248 6.89 15.71 -15.15
C GLY A 248 8.27 15.22 -15.61
N VAL A 249 8.46 13.90 -15.67
CA VAL A 249 9.25 13.32 -16.76
C VAL A 249 8.28 13.13 -17.92
N SER A 250 8.19 14.15 -18.77
CA SER A 250 7.67 13.98 -20.13
C SER A 250 8.61 12.96 -20.81
N ARG A 251 8.09 11.75 -21.04
CA ARG A 251 8.73 10.80 -21.94
C ARG A 251 8.65 11.44 -23.34
N LYS A 252 9.81 11.79 -23.89
CA LYS A 252 9.98 12.07 -25.32
C LYS A 252 9.71 10.80 -26.11
#